data_AF-A0A2E2VCV0-F1
#
_entry.id   AF-A0A2E2VCV0-F1
#
_cell.length_a   1.000
_cell.length_b   1.000
_cell.length_c   1.000
_cell.angle_alpha   90.00
_cell.angle_beta   90.00
_cell.angle_gamma   90.00
#
_symmetry.space_group_name_H-M   'P 1'
#
loop_
_entity.id
_entity.type
_entity.pdbx_description
1 polymer ?
#
loop_
_entity_poly.entity_id
_entity_poly.type
_entity_poly.pdbx_seq_one_letter_code
_entity_poly.pdbx_strand_id
1 'polypeptide(L)'
;MPKPVSNRKLNLVIAAWICILLGAGIVFGTAGNTFAITVGTPLSIAGAALLMFGLGLPDESSVNPEELAAWAPDAVKMPDAGRAMYRIDTSLDPPIRTSILCGRCGHLEWVNGRKPPSYECVKCETELWIEEEE
;
A
#
# COMPACT_ATOMS: atom_id res chain seq x y z
N MET A 1 -9.70 -11.27 -3.29
CA MET A 1 -9.04 -10.54 -4.39
C MET A 1 -8.65 -9.16 -3.86
N PRO A 2 -7.38 -8.74 -3.96
CA PRO A 2 -7.00 -7.38 -3.60
C PRO A 2 -7.75 -6.39 -4.51
N LYS A 3 -8.36 -5.34 -3.93
CA LYS A 3 -8.97 -4.27 -4.71
C LYS A 3 -7.88 -3.58 -5.55
N PRO A 4 -8.13 -3.26 -6.83
CA PRO A 4 -7.17 -2.53 -7.64
C PRO A 4 -6.88 -1.17 -6.98
N VAL A 5 -5.60 -0.86 -6.81
CA VAL A 5 -5.17 0.43 -6.25
C VAL A 5 -5.61 1.55 -7.20
N SER A 6 -6.49 2.41 -6.71
CA SER A 6 -7.02 3.54 -7.48
C SER A 6 -6.06 4.72 -7.40
N ASN A 7 -5.36 5.02 -8.49
CA ASN A 7 -4.47 6.20 -8.58
C ASN A 7 -5.24 7.49 -8.91
N ARG A 8 -6.52 7.58 -8.51
CA ARG A 8 -7.43 8.66 -8.93
C ARG A 8 -6.96 10.04 -8.48
N LYS A 9 -6.60 10.18 -7.18
CA LYS A 9 -6.08 11.43 -6.61
C LYS A 9 -4.82 11.89 -7.35
N LEU A 10 -3.85 10.99 -7.50
CA LEU A 10 -2.58 11.26 -8.17
C LEU A 10 -2.79 11.67 -9.64
N ASN A 11 -3.59 10.92 -10.40
CA ASN A 11 -3.87 11.22 -11.80
C ASN A 11 -4.53 12.58 -11.97
N LEU A 12 -5.44 12.95 -11.06
CA LEU A 12 -6.14 14.24 -11.11
C LEU A 12 -5.21 15.41 -10.78
N VAL A 13 -4.30 15.24 -9.81
CA VAL A 13 -3.25 16.23 -9.50
C VAL A 13 -2.28 16.39 -10.67
N ILE A 14 -1.85 15.30 -11.31
CA ILE A 14 -0.98 15.36 -12.50
C ILE A 14 -1.67 16.08 -13.65
N ALA A 15 -2.93 15.73 -13.94
CA ALA A 15 -3.72 16.38 -14.99
C ALA A 15 -3.87 17.89 -14.72
N ALA A 16 -4.13 18.28 -13.46
CA ALA A 16 -4.22 19.67 -13.06
C ALA A 16 -2.91 20.44 -13.34
N TRP A 17 -1.76 19.89 -12.96
CA TRP A 17 -0.45 20.47 -13.26
C TRP A 17 -0.21 20.63 -14.76
N ILE A 18 -0.53 19.60 -15.55
CA ILE A 18 -0.40 19.66 -17.02
C ILE A 18 -1.26 20.79 -17.59
N CYS A 19 -2.53 20.92 -17.19
CA CYS A 19 -3.40 22.00 -17.64
C CYS A 19 -2.87 23.39 -17.26
N ILE A 20 -2.37 23.57 -16.04
CA ILE A 20 -1.79 24.84 -15.59
C ILE A 20 -0.55 25.18 -16.41
N LEU A 21 0.38 24.24 -16.56
CA LEU A 21 1.64 24.45 -17.29
C LEU A 21 1.42 24.71 -18.77
N LEU A 22 0.51 23.97 -19.42
CA LEU A 22 0.15 24.19 -20.81
C LEU A 22 -0.56 25.53 -21.01
N GLY A 23 -1.53 25.87 -20.15
CA GLY A 23 -2.23 27.16 -20.24
C GLY A 23 -1.28 28.34 -20.04
N ALA A 24 -0.39 28.27 -19.04
CA ALA A 24 0.64 29.28 -18.82
C ALA A 24 1.61 29.36 -20.01
N GLY A 25 2.06 28.21 -20.52
CA GLY A 25 2.93 28.13 -21.69
C GLY A 25 2.31 28.77 -22.95
N ILE A 26 1.01 28.60 -23.17
CA ILE A 26 0.28 29.27 -24.25
C ILE A 26 0.27 30.78 -24.05
N VAL A 27 -0.11 31.26 -22.86
CA VAL A 27 -0.22 32.71 -22.58
C VAL A 27 1.13 33.41 -22.73
N PHE A 28 2.18 32.86 -22.12
CA PHE A 28 3.51 33.47 -22.11
C PHE A 28 4.34 33.17 -23.36
N GLY A 29 4.12 32.02 -24.01
CA GLY A 29 4.89 31.58 -25.17
C GLY A 29 4.55 32.30 -26.47
N THR A 30 3.35 32.88 -26.59
CA THR A 30 2.91 33.60 -27.80
C THR A 30 2.81 35.11 -27.59
N ALA A 31 3.59 35.66 -26.64
CA ALA A 31 3.58 37.09 -26.28
C ALA A 31 2.18 37.66 -25.98
N GLY A 32 1.28 36.84 -25.44
CA GLY A 32 -0.04 37.32 -24.99
C GLY A 32 -0.99 37.79 -26.10
N ASN A 33 -0.92 37.22 -27.31
CA ASN A 33 -1.94 37.51 -28.33
C ASN A 33 -3.36 37.16 -27.81
N THR A 34 -4.39 37.83 -28.35
CA THR A 34 -5.78 37.69 -27.89
C THR A 34 -6.28 36.23 -27.91
N PHE A 35 -5.92 35.47 -28.94
CA PHE A 35 -6.30 34.06 -29.06
C PHE A 35 -5.66 33.20 -27.95
N ALA A 36 -4.39 33.42 -27.65
CA ALA A 36 -3.65 32.70 -26.62
C ALA A 36 -4.19 33.00 -25.21
N ILE A 37 -4.59 34.24 -24.94
CA ILE A 37 -5.27 34.59 -23.67
C ILE A 37 -6.63 33.88 -23.61
N THR A 38 -7.40 33.90 -24.70
CA THR A 38 -8.75 33.33 -24.75
C THR A 38 -8.75 31.81 -24.53
N VAL A 39 -7.69 31.11 -24.95
CA VAL A 39 -7.56 29.65 -24.78
C VAL A 39 -6.78 29.29 -23.51
N GLY A 40 -5.64 29.95 -23.27
CA GLY A 40 -4.73 29.61 -22.19
C GLY A 40 -5.28 29.98 -20.81
N THR A 41 -5.98 31.11 -20.67
CA THR A 41 -6.53 31.53 -19.38
C THR A 41 -7.61 30.57 -18.86
N PRO A 42 -8.65 30.17 -19.64
CA PRO A 42 -9.60 29.16 -19.18
C PRO A 42 -8.95 27.81 -18.88
N LEU A 43 -7.95 27.40 -19.67
CA LEU A 43 -7.23 26.14 -19.46
C LEU A 43 -6.48 26.15 -18.11
N SER A 44 -5.80 27.25 -17.78
CA SER A 44 -5.14 27.41 -16.48
C SER A 44 -6.13 27.47 -15.32
N ILE A 45 -7.28 28.15 -15.49
CA ILE A 45 -8.34 28.22 -14.47
C ILE A 45 -8.93 26.83 -14.21
N ALA A 46 -9.23 26.08 -15.26
CA ALA A 46 -9.72 24.71 -15.14
C ALA A 46 -8.68 23.82 -14.44
N GLY A 47 -7.40 23.96 -14.78
CA GLY A 47 -6.31 23.27 -14.09
C GLY A 47 -6.24 23.60 -12.60
N ALA A 48 -6.37 24.88 -12.22
CA ALA A 48 -6.41 25.29 -10.81
C ALA A 48 -7.62 24.71 -10.06
N ALA A 49 -8.80 24.69 -10.69
CA ALA A 49 -10.00 24.08 -10.11
C ALA A 49 -9.82 22.57 -9.91
N LEU A 50 -9.24 21.88 -10.89
CA LEU A 50 -8.90 20.46 -10.76
C LEU A 50 -7.89 20.22 -9.64
N LEU A 51 -6.89 21.08 -9.47
CA LEU A 51 -5.90 20.93 -8.40
C LEU A 51 -6.57 21.00 -7.02
N MET A 52 -7.44 22.00 -6.81
CA MET A 52 -8.20 22.14 -5.56
C MET A 52 -9.07 20.92 -5.28
N PHE A 53 -9.76 20.42 -6.31
CA PHE A 53 -10.57 19.21 -6.18
C PHE A 53 -9.71 17.97 -5.87
N GLY A 54 -8.58 17.80 -6.56
CA GLY A 54 -7.67 16.66 -6.39
C GLY A 54 -7.04 16.61 -5.01
N LEU A 55 -6.64 17.75 -4.45
CA LEU A 55 -6.12 17.81 -3.09
C LEU A 55 -7.17 17.47 -2.03
N GLY A 56 -8.46 17.71 -2.32
CA GLY A 56 -9.58 17.36 -1.46
C GLY A 56 -10.00 15.89 -1.52
N LEU A 57 -9.46 15.08 -2.44
CA LEU A 57 -9.78 13.65 -2.48
C LEU A 57 -9.11 12.90 -1.31
N PRO A 58 -9.83 11.95 -0.66
CA PRO A 58 -9.23 11.09 0.34
C PRO A 58 -8.14 10.22 -0.30
N ASP A 59 -7.12 9.88 0.49
CA ASP A 59 -6.09 8.95 0.04
C ASP A 59 -6.68 7.53 -0.07
N GLU A 60 -6.60 6.95 -1.26
CA GLU A 60 -7.15 5.63 -1.58
C GLU A 60 -6.26 4.48 -1.06
N SER A 61 -5.09 4.79 -0.48
CA SER A 61 -4.06 3.82 -0.11
C SER A 61 -4.06 3.42 1.36
N SER A 62 -4.89 4.02 2.22
CA SER A 62 -5.01 3.52 3.58
C SER A 62 -5.96 2.34 3.60
N VAL A 63 -5.42 1.11 3.58
CA VAL A 63 -6.20 -0.05 4.04
C VAL A 63 -6.69 0.28 5.45
N ASN A 64 -7.97 0.03 5.74
CA ASN A 64 -8.54 0.40 7.03
C ASN A 64 -7.71 -0.26 8.15
N PRO A 65 -7.17 0.51 9.12
CA PRO A 65 -6.34 -0.05 10.19
C PRO A 65 -7.07 -1.09 11.04
N GLU A 66 -8.38 -0.97 11.20
CA GLU A 66 -9.20 -1.96 11.89
C GLU A 66 -9.33 -3.26 11.07
N GLU A 67 -9.47 -3.15 9.74
CA GLU A 67 -9.51 -4.30 8.83
C GLU A 67 -8.16 -5.02 8.79
N LEU A 68 -7.05 -4.26 8.76
CA LEU A 68 -5.70 -4.80 8.88
C LEU A 68 -5.47 -5.51 10.22
N ALA A 69 -5.93 -4.92 11.33
CA ALA A 69 -5.78 -5.50 12.66
C ALA A 69 -6.64 -6.76 12.85
N ALA A 70 -7.82 -6.80 12.24
CA ALA A 70 -8.74 -7.93 12.28
C ALA A 70 -8.34 -9.08 11.34
N TRP A 71 -7.47 -8.82 10.36
CA TRP A 71 -7.04 -9.84 9.42
C TRP A 71 -6.26 -10.97 10.12
N ALA A 72 -6.58 -12.22 9.75
CA ALA A 72 -5.83 -13.39 10.19
C ALA A 72 -5.71 -14.46 9.09
N PRO A 73 -4.56 -15.17 9.00
CA PRO A 73 -4.40 -16.26 8.06
C PRO A 73 -5.16 -17.51 8.53
N ASP A 74 -5.52 -18.37 7.58
CA ASP A 74 -6.21 -19.62 7.89
C ASP A 74 -5.28 -20.61 8.61
N ALA A 75 -5.75 -21.14 9.74
CA ALA A 75 -5.04 -22.17 10.50
C ALA A 75 -5.21 -23.55 9.82
N VAL A 76 -4.35 -23.83 8.84
CA VAL A 76 -4.39 -25.08 8.06
C VAL A 76 -3.12 -25.90 8.29
N LYS A 77 -3.29 -27.21 8.44
CA LYS A 77 -2.15 -28.14 8.49
C LYS A 77 -1.52 -28.26 7.10
N MET A 78 -0.21 -28.12 7.02
CA MET A 78 0.51 -28.19 5.76
C MET A 78 0.96 -29.63 5.46
N PRO A 79 1.12 -30.00 4.18
CA PRO A 79 1.71 -31.27 3.80
C PRO A 79 3.13 -31.42 4.37
N ASP A 80 3.55 -32.64 4.66
CA ASP A 80 4.92 -32.90 5.08
C ASP A 80 5.86 -32.91 3.86
N ALA A 81 6.97 -32.17 3.93
CA ALA A 81 7.96 -32.04 2.86
C ALA A 81 9.36 -32.55 3.27
N GLY A 82 9.44 -33.39 4.31
CA GLY A 82 10.70 -33.93 4.82
C GLY A 82 11.39 -33.04 5.87
N ARG A 83 10.86 -31.83 6.09
CA ARG A 83 11.12 -30.96 7.26
C ARG A 83 9.79 -30.31 7.67
N ALA A 84 9.70 -29.87 8.93
CA ALA A 84 8.53 -29.15 9.40
C ALA A 84 8.36 -27.84 8.62
N MET A 85 7.35 -27.77 7.76
CA MET A 85 7.02 -26.52 7.07
C MET A 85 6.43 -25.52 8.05
N TYR A 86 6.59 -24.23 7.75
CA TYR A 86 6.00 -23.14 8.50
C TYR A 86 5.72 -21.96 7.58
N ARG A 87 4.75 -21.12 7.97
CA ARG A 87 4.45 -19.86 7.28
C ARG A 87 4.52 -18.71 8.27
N ILE A 88 5.19 -17.64 7.84
CA ILE A 88 5.39 -16.42 8.61
C ILE A 88 4.86 -15.27 7.78
N ASP A 89 3.86 -14.56 8.28
CA ASP A 89 3.35 -13.34 7.67
C ASP A 89 3.57 -12.19 8.66
N THR A 90 4.24 -11.12 8.25
CA THR A 90 4.47 -9.93 9.08
C THR A 90 3.74 -8.74 8.47
N SER A 91 2.99 -8.00 9.28
CA SER A 91 2.36 -6.75 8.81
C SER A 91 3.43 -5.72 8.47
N LEU A 92 3.25 -5.06 7.31
CA LEU A 92 4.12 -3.98 6.85
C LEU A 92 3.77 -2.64 7.51
N ASP A 93 2.47 -2.43 7.76
CA ASP A 93 1.93 -1.24 8.39
C ASP A 93 1.62 -1.47 9.87
N PRO A 94 1.68 -0.43 10.72
CA PRO A 94 1.31 -0.52 12.12
C PRO A 94 -0.15 -1.01 12.33
N PRO A 95 -0.42 -1.85 13.35
CA PRO A 95 0.56 -2.42 14.29
C PRO A 95 1.41 -3.52 13.64
N ILE A 96 2.73 -3.46 13.86
CA ILE A 96 3.68 -4.47 13.36
C ILE A 96 3.54 -5.74 14.21
N ARG A 97 3.04 -6.81 13.60
CA ARG A 97 2.81 -8.12 14.20
C ARG A 97 3.11 -9.21 13.20
N THR A 98 3.57 -10.35 13.70
CA THR A 98 3.93 -11.52 12.91
C THR A 98 3.03 -12.69 13.29
N SER A 99 2.36 -13.29 12.32
CA SER A 99 1.70 -14.58 12.49
C SER A 99 2.64 -15.72 12.14
N ILE A 100 2.63 -16.76 12.96
CA ILE A 100 3.45 -17.96 12.82
C ILE A 100 2.54 -19.17 12.74
N LEU A 101 2.49 -19.82 11.58
CA LEU A 101 1.75 -21.05 11.37
C LEU A 101 2.70 -22.24 11.36
N CYS A 102 2.54 -23.15 12.32
CA CYS A 102 3.21 -24.44 12.34
C CYS A 102 2.55 -25.40 11.34
N GLY A 103 3.28 -25.78 10.29
CA GLY A 103 2.78 -26.70 9.28
C GLY A 103 2.51 -28.12 9.80
N ARG A 104 3.21 -28.57 10.84
CA ARG A 104 3.07 -29.93 11.41
C ARG A 104 1.76 -30.15 12.18
N CYS A 105 1.38 -29.20 13.03
CA CYS A 105 0.21 -29.33 13.90
C CYS A 105 -0.93 -28.33 13.60
N GLY A 106 -0.72 -27.42 12.65
CA GLY A 106 -1.67 -26.37 12.27
C GLY A 106 -1.86 -25.28 13.33
N HIS A 107 -0.95 -25.17 14.31
CA HIS A 107 -1.03 -24.12 15.32
C HIS A 107 -0.67 -22.75 14.72
N LEU A 108 -1.53 -21.76 14.92
CA LEU A 108 -1.32 -20.38 14.51
C LEU A 108 -1.12 -19.53 15.77
N GLU A 109 0.00 -18.84 15.84
CA GLU A 109 0.35 -17.90 16.91
C GLU A 109 0.60 -16.51 16.36
N TRP A 110 0.34 -15.48 17.16
CA TRP A 110 0.64 -14.09 16.84
C TRP A 110 1.66 -13.53 17.83
N VAL A 111 2.74 -12.97 17.29
CA VAL A 111 3.81 -12.32 18.05
C VAL A 111 3.82 -10.84 17.71
N ASN A 112 4.00 -9.99 18.73
CA ASN A 112 4.16 -8.55 18.52
C ASN A 112 5.56 -8.25 17.97
N GLY A 113 5.64 -7.34 16.99
CA GLY A 113 6.90 -7.00 16.34
C GLY A 113 7.15 -7.81 15.06
N ARG A 114 8.43 -7.89 14.68
CA ARG A 114 8.88 -8.59 13.47
C ARG A 114 9.13 -10.08 13.76
N LYS A 115 9.47 -10.84 12.70
CA LYS A 115 9.91 -12.24 12.80
C LYS A 115 10.96 -12.40 13.91
N PRO A 116 10.74 -13.29 14.90
CA PRO A 116 11.74 -13.60 15.91
C PRO A 116 12.90 -14.43 15.32
N PRO A 117 14.10 -14.33 15.88
CA PRO A 117 15.30 -15.01 15.35
C PRO A 117 15.18 -16.53 15.42
N SER A 118 14.50 -17.07 16.43
CA SER A 118 14.17 -18.48 16.55
C SER A 118 12.75 -18.67 17.01
N TYR A 119 12.17 -19.83 16.72
CA TYR A 119 10.84 -20.18 17.19
C TYR A 119 10.61 -21.68 17.24
N GLU A 120 10.01 -22.11 18.34
CA GLU A 120 9.54 -23.46 18.59
C GLU A 120 8.02 -23.45 18.80
N CYS A 121 7.32 -24.39 18.16
CA CYS A 121 5.87 -24.42 18.26
C CYS A 121 5.40 -24.85 19.65
N VAL A 122 4.68 -23.97 20.36
CA VAL A 122 4.12 -24.23 21.71
C VAL A 122 3.16 -25.42 21.81
N LYS A 123 2.62 -25.91 20.69
CA LYS A 123 1.65 -27.03 20.68
C LYS A 123 2.31 -28.39 20.46
N CYS A 124 3.38 -28.46 19.68
CA CYS A 124 3.99 -29.74 19.30
C CYS A 124 5.51 -29.76 19.42
N GLU A 125 6.09 -28.77 20.11
CA GLU A 125 7.52 -28.70 20.48
C GLU A 125 8.43 -28.95 19.28
N THR A 126 7.97 -28.50 18.12
CA THR A 126 8.70 -28.67 16.86
C THR A 126 9.41 -27.36 16.60
N GLU A 127 10.74 -27.44 16.62
CA GLU A 127 11.61 -26.36 16.16
C GLU A 127 11.29 -26.05 14.70
N LEU A 128 10.90 -24.80 14.44
CA LEU A 128 10.57 -24.34 13.09
C LEU A 128 11.79 -23.69 12.44
N TRP A 129 12.46 -22.78 13.15
CA TRP A 129 13.71 -22.17 12.71
C TRP A 129 14.55 -21.68 13.88
N ILE A 130 15.84 -21.58 13.61
CA ILE A 130 16.84 -20.85 14.39
C ILE A 130 17.67 -20.06 13.38
N GLU A 131 17.72 -18.74 13.51
CA GLU A 131 18.70 -17.92 12.82
C GLU A 131 20.06 -18.17 13.47
N GLU A 132 20.99 -18.76 12.71
CA GLU A 132 22.39 -18.83 13.10
C GLU A 132 22.96 -17.40 13.00
N GLU A 133 23.58 -16.90 14.07
CA GLU A 133 24.31 -15.63 14.05
C GLU A 133 25.48 -15.73 13.05
N GLU A 134 25.38 -15.01 11.92
CA GLU A 134 26.49 -14.78 10.97
C GLU A 134 27.47 -13.71 11.47
#